data_AF-A0A963LPA3-F1
#
_entry.id   AF-A0A963LPA3-F1
#
_cell.length_a   1.000
_cell.length_b   1.000
_cell.length_c   1.000
_cell.angle_alpha   90.00
_cell.angle_beta   90.00
_cell.angle_gamma   90.00
#
_symmetry.space_group_name_H-M   'P 1'
#
loop_
_entity.id
_entity.type
_entity.pdbx_description
1 polymer ?
#
loop_
_entity_poly.entity_id
_entity_poly.type
_entity_poly.pdbx_seq_one_letter_code
_entity_poly.pdbx_strand_id
1 'polypeptide(L)' 'MGMTGGSFKTREFVHGASARAVRMARVGFQVLGFGLPLLLLAWALLSGSALAWLLALASQAAGLLAERWFFFAQARHP' A
#
# COMPACT_ATOMS: atom_id res chain seq x y z
N MET A 1 18.93 9.60 -31.53
CA MET A 1 18.60 10.95 -31.04
C MET A 1 18.70 10.95 -29.52
N GLY A 2 19.66 11.68 -28.96
CA GLY A 2 19.94 11.71 -27.54
C GLY A 2 19.29 12.90 -26.84
N MET A 3 18.72 12.68 -25.66
CA MET A 3 18.39 13.78 -24.74
C MET A 3 19.69 14.21 -24.04
N THR A 4 20.23 15.38 -24.40
CA THR A 4 21.41 15.98 -23.77
C THR A 4 21.07 16.87 -22.56
N GLY A 5 19.81 16.89 -22.13
CA GLY A 5 19.35 17.51 -20.89
C GLY A 5 18.02 16.89 -20.45
N GLY A 6 17.87 16.65 -19.14
CA GLY A 6 16.67 16.01 -18.58
C GLY A 6 15.40 16.74 -19.02
N SER A 7 14.53 16.06 -19.75
CA SER A 7 13.29 16.64 -20.28
C SER A 7 12.35 17.07 -19.15
N PHE A 8 11.50 18.07 -19.39
CA PHE A 8 10.39 18.43 -18.48
C PHE A 8 9.61 17.18 -18.01
N LYS A 9 9.46 16.20 -18.91
CA LYS A 9 8.79 14.93 -18.68
C LYS A 9 9.39 14.09 -17.54
N THR A 10 10.70 14.23 -17.27
CA THR A 10 11.39 13.48 -16.19
C THR A 10 11.48 14.26 -14.87
N ARG A 11 11.15 15.56 -14.86
CA ARG A 11 11.23 16.39 -13.63
C ARG A 11 9.89 16.54 -12.92
N GLU A 12 8.77 16.57 -13.65
CA GLU A 12 7.45 16.89 -13.07
C GLU A 12 6.46 15.72 -13.03
N PHE A 13 6.60 14.71 -13.91
CA PHE A 13 5.64 13.58 -14.00
C PHE A 13 6.06 12.34 -13.21
N VAL A 14 7.10 12.46 -12.39
CA VAL A 14 7.46 11.40 -11.46
C VAL A 14 6.70 11.71 -10.17
N HIS A 15 5.90 10.76 -9.70
CA HIS A 15 5.02 10.81 -8.52
C HIS A 15 5.71 11.19 -7.19
N GLY A 16 6.97 11.67 -7.18
CA GLY A 16 7.75 12.14 -6.04
C GLY A 16 8.12 11.06 -5.02
N ALA A 17 7.39 9.94 -5.02
CA ALA A 17 7.58 8.83 -4.12
C ALA A 17 8.92 8.14 -4.41
N SER A 18 9.76 8.04 -3.37
CA SER A 18 11.02 7.32 -3.45
C SER A 18 10.79 5.82 -3.76
N ALA A 19 11.76 5.17 -4.40
CA ALA A 19 11.72 3.72 -4.63
C ALA A 19 11.57 2.92 -3.32
N ARG A 20 12.03 3.49 -2.19
CA ARG A 20 11.83 2.95 -0.85
C ARG A 20 10.36 3.02 -0.43
N ALA A 21 9.70 4.15 -0.63
CA ALA A 21 8.27 4.30 -0.30
C ALA A 21 7.40 3.30 -1.07
N VAL A 22 7.65 3.13 -2.37
CA VAL A 22 6.94 2.14 -3.21
C VAL A 22 7.19 0.71 -2.70
N ARG A 23 8.44 0.36 -2.35
CA ARG A 23 8.77 -0.97 -1.80
C ARG A 23 8.13 -1.21 -0.43
N MET A 24 8.11 -0.20 0.43
CA MET A 24 7.45 -0.29 1.74
C MET A 24 5.94 -0.40 1.61
N ALA A 25 5.33 0.32 0.68
CA ALA A 25 3.89 0.20 0.38
C ALA A 25 3.53 -1.22 -0.05
N ARG A 26 4.37 -1.86 -0.87
CA ARG A 26 4.17 -3.26 -1.28
C ARG A 26 4.06 -4.22 -0.10
N VAL A 27 5.01 -4.15 0.83
CA VAL A 27 4.98 -5.01 2.03
C VAL A 27 3.84 -4.57 2.97
N GLY A 28 3.63 -3.27 3.10
CA GLY A 28 2.62 -2.68 3.96
C GLY A 28 1.20 -3.14 3.64
N PHE A 29 0.78 -3.08 2.36
CA PHE A 29 -0.57 -3.51 1.99
C PHE A 29 -0.77 -5.03 2.16
N GLN A 30 0.28 -5.84 1.98
CA GLN A 30 0.18 -7.29 2.22
C GLN A 30 0.01 -7.61 3.70
N VAL A 31 0.78 -6.94 4.56
CA VAL A 31 0.67 -7.10 6.01
C VAL A 31 -0.68 -6.57 6.51
N LEU A 32 -1.08 -5.36 6.11
CA LEU A 32 -2.33 -4.74 6.57
C LEU A 32 -3.58 -5.34 5.94
N GLY A 33 -3.51 -5.78 4.67
CA GLY A 33 -4.65 -6.35 3.95
C GLY A 33 -4.90 -7.83 4.26
N PHE A 34 -3.85 -8.57 4.67
CA PHE A 34 -3.94 -10.01 4.87
C PHE A 34 -3.35 -10.47 6.21
N GLY A 35 -2.05 -10.24 6.46
CA GLY A 35 -1.35 -10.82 7.61
C GLY A 35 -1.94 -10.41 8.96
N LEU A 36 -2.05 -9.11 9.21
CA LEU A 36 -2.60 -8.56 10.44
C LEU A 36 -4.10 -8.86 10.60
N PRO A 37 -4.97 -8.66 9.59
CA PRO A 37 -6.38 -9.05 9.68
C PRO A 37 -6.57 -10.52 10.04
N LEU A 38 -5.79 -11.45 9.47
CA LEU A 38 -5.90 -12.88 9.81
C LEU A 38 -5.62 -13.15 11.29
N LEU A 39 -4.59 -12.52 11.85
CA LEU A 39 -4.26 -12.65 13.28
C LEU A 39 -5.36 -12.02 14.16
N LEU A 40 -5.90 -10.88 13.77
CA LEU A 40 -6.97 -10.21 14.49
C LEU A 40 -8.28 -11.00 14.43
N LEU A 41 -8.60 -11.62 13.29
CA LEU A 41 -9.74 -12.52 13.15
C LEU A 41 -9.60 -13.76 14.04
N ALA A 42 -8.41 -14.38 14.06
CA ALA A 42 -8.15 -15.51 14.96
C ALA A 42 -8.34 -15.11 16.42
N TRP A 43 -7.82 -13.95 16.83
CA TRP A 43 -8.04 -13.43 18.17
C TRP A 43 -9.52 -13.16 18.46
N ALA A 44 -10.24 -12.53 17.52
CA ALA A 44 -11.65 -12.22 17.66
C ALA A 44 -12.52 -13.48 17.84
N LEU A 45 -12.20 -14.55 17.11
CA LEU A 45 -12.89 -15.84 17.22
C LEU A 45 -12.59 -16.54 18.55
N LEU A 46 -11.34 -16.49 19.02
CA LEU A 46 -10.93 -17.15 20.27
C LEU A 46 -11.42 -16.41 21.51
N SER A 47 -11.53 -15.08 21.46
CA SER A 47 -11.87 -14.27 22.63
C SER A 47 -13.29 -13.70 22.60
N GLY A 48 -14.01 -13.82 21.49
CA GLY A 48 -15.30 -13.16 21.28
C GLY A 48 -15.23 -11.61 21.27
N SER A 49 -14.03 -11.03 21.09
CA SER A 49 -13.83 -9.59 21.22
C SER A 49 -14.37 -8.83 20.02
N ALA A 50 -15.39 -8.00 20.25
CA ALA A 50 -15.90 -7.07 19.25
C ALA A 50 -14.83 -6.05 18.79
N LEU A 51 -13.94 -5.63 19.70
CA LEU A 51 -12.84 -4.73 19.34
C LEU A 51 -11.89 -5.38 18.33
N ALA A 52 -11.58 -6.67 18.50
CA ALA A 52 -10.72 -7.39 17.56
C ALA A 52 -11.32 -7.46 16.14
N TRP A 53 -12.65 -7.62 16.03
CA TRP A 53 -13.36 -7.52 14.75
C TRP A 53 -13.23 -6.14 14.11
N LEU A 54 -13.42 -5.07 14.88
CA LEU A 54 -13.29 -3.69 14.38
C LEU A 54 -11.87 -3.40 13.91
N LEU A 55 -10.85 -3.87 14.65
CA LEU A 55 -9.45 -3.72 14.26
C LEU A 55 -9.11 -4.54 13.01
N ALA A 56 -9.66 -5.74 12.85
CA ALA A 56 -9.48 -6.55 11.65
C ALA A 56 -10.04 -5.83 10.41
N LEU A 57 -11.25 -5.27 10.53
CA LEU A 57 -11.87 -4.48 9.46
C LEU A 57 -11.05 -3.22 9.13
N ALA A 58 -10.65 -2.45 10.15
CA ALA A 58 -9.91 -1.21 9.97
C ALA A 58 -8.54 -1.45 9.33
N SER A 59 -7.81 -2.47 9.78
CA SER A 59 -6.51 -2.85 9.21
C SER A 59 -6.65 -3.29 7.76
N GLN A 60 -7.65 -4.13 7.43
CA GLN A 60 -7.89 -4.57 6.07
C GLN A 60 -8.23 -3.40 5.14
N ALA A 61 -9.11 -2.49 5.58
CA ALA A 61 -9.47 -1.30 4.81
C ALA A 61 -8.23 -0.41 4.53
N ALA A 62 -7.37 -0.22 5.54
CA ALA A 62 -6.11 0.49 5.36
C ALA A 62 -5.18 -0.22 4.37
N GLY A 63 -5.10 -1.55 4.42
CA GLY A 63 -4.36 -2.37 3.46
C GLY A 63 -4.84 -2.16 2.02
N LEU A 64 -6.14 -2.23 1.78
CA LEU A 64 -6.73 -2.02 0.46
C LEU A 64 -6.48 -0.60 -0.08
N LEU A 65 -6.57 0.42 0.78
CA LEU A 65 -6.24 1.80 0.39
C LEU A 65 -4.76 1.93 0.00
N ALA A 66 -3.86 1.30 0.76
CA ALA A 66 -2.43 1.28 0.45
C ALA A 66 -2.14 0.54 -0.86
N GLU A 67 -2.84 -0.56 -1.15
CA GLU A 67 -2.74 -1.28 -2.42
C GLU A 67 -3.19 -0.41 -3.59
N ARG A 68 -4.34 0.27 -3.47
CA ARG A 68 -4.82 1.18 -4.53
C ARG A 68 -3.83 2.32 -4.77
N TRP A 69 -3.30 2.93 -3.71
CA TRP A 69 -2.26 3.94 -3.84
C TRP A 69 -1.01 3.38 -4.53
N PHE A 70 -0.57 2.17 -4.16
CA PHE A 70 0.58 1.52 -4.76
C PHE A 70 0.39 1.21 -6.25
N PHE A 71 -0.81 0.80 -6.66
CA PHE A 71 -1.15 0.62 -8.07
C PHE A 71 -0.99 1.92 -8.87
N PHE A 72 -1.54 3.03 -8.37
CA PHE A 72 -1.39 4.35 -9.01
C PHE A 72 0.05 4.83 -9.01
N ALA A 73 0.80 4.61 -7.92
CA ALA A 73 2.19 4.99 -7.83
C ALA A 73 3.10 4.19 -8.77
N GLN A 74 2.72 2.97 -9.14
CA GLN A 74 3.46 2.16 -10.12
C GLN A 74 3.03 2.39 -11.57
N ALA A 75 1.86 2.97 -11.81
CA ALA A 75 1.35 3.20 -13.16
C ALA A 75 2.26 4.19 -13.91
N ARG A 76 3.25 3.65 -14.62
CA ARG A 76 4.00 4.37 -15.65
C ARG A 76 3.21 4.25 -16.93
N HIS A 77 2.53 5.32 -17.32
CA HIS A 77 1.93 5.40 -18.64
C HIS A 77 3.05 5.31 -19.70
N PRO A 78 2.93 4.44 -20.72
CA PRO A 78 3.86 4.40 -21.85
C PRO A 78 3.81 5.68 -22.70
#